data_AF-A0A6A6AEX0-F1
#
_entry.id   AF-A0A6A6AEX0-F1
#
_cell.length_a   1.000
_cell.length_b   1.000
_cell.length_c   1.000
_cell.angle_alpha   90.00
_cell.angle_beta   90.00
_cell.angle_gamma   90.00
#
_symmetry.space_group_name_H-M   'P 1'
#
loop_
_entity.id
_entity.type
_entity.pdbx_description
1 polymer ?
#
loop_
_entity_poly.entity_id
_entity_poly.type
_entity_poly.pdbx_seq_one_letter_code
_entity_poly.pdbx_strand_id
1 'polypeptide(L)'
;LDTLMRQTSRAYDLVLAYPRDAEGGLRWYTSDIPRIRKVGRHLHHDMWALKHWQRKVKEHGNMDKKTVRKIEKDAENMWDLCKKVQRVIGELEQ
;
A
#
# COMPACT_ATOMS: atom_id res chain seq x y z
N LEU A 1 2.37 -9.43 7.07
CA LEU A 1 2.10 -8.61 5.87
C LEU A 1 0.74 -7.92 5.95
N ASP A 2 -0.36 -8.65 6.21
CA ASP A 2 -1.72 -8.08 6.32
C ASP A 2 -1.85 -6.83 7.21
N THR A 3 -1.29 -6.84 8.43
CA THR A 3 -1.33 -5.69 9.34
C THR A 3 -0.62 -4.48 8.74
N LEU A 4 0.57 -4.68 8.18
CA LEU A 4 1.35 -3.64 7.50
C LEU A 4 0.57 -3.06 6.33
N MET A 5 -0.01 -3.90 5.47
CA MET A 5 -0.85 -3.45 4.34
C MET A 5 -2.03 -2.58 4.80
N ARG A 6 -2.75 -3.01 5.86
CA ARG A 6 -3.89 -2.24 6.41
C ARG A 6 -3.46 -0.89 6.95
N GLN A 7 -2.37 -0.84 7.72
CA GLN A 7 -1.83 0.40 8.27
C GLN A 7 -1.37 1.35 7.17
N THR A 8 -0.61 0.85 6.19
CA THR A 8 -0.14 1.65 5.06
C THR A 8 -1.30 2.17 4.21
N SER A 9 -2.27 1.31 3.87
CA SER A 9 -3.47 1.71 3.12
C SER A 9 -4.20 2.85 3.83
N ARG A 10 -4.47 2.69 5.13
CA ARG A 10 -5.15 3.71 5.91
C ARG A 10 -4.38 5.03 5.94
N ALA A 11 -3.08 4.99 6.19
CA ALA A 11 -2.24 6.18 6.22
C ALA A 11 -2.23 6.87 4.84
N TYR A 12 -2.09 6.09 3.76
CA TYR A 12 -2.11 6.60 2.41
C TYR A 12 -3.45 7.24 2.05
N ASP A 13 -4.58 6.62 2.39
CA ASP A 13 -5.92 7.15 2.15
C ASP A 13 -6.15 8.46 2.89
N LEU A 14 -5.67 8.57 4.14
CA LEU A 14 -5.74 9.81 4.92
C LEU A 14 -4.94 10.94 4.25
N VAL A 15 -3.74 10.67 3.76
CA VAL A 15 -2.94 11.67 3.03
C VAL A 15 -3.65 12.13 1.76
N LEU A 16 -4.25 11.20 1.00
CA LEU A 16 -4.95 11.55 -0.24
C LEU A 16 -6.22 12.38 0.01
N ALA A 17 -6.88 12.16 1.15
CA ALA A 17 -8.06 12.88 1.56
C ALA A 17 -7.74 14.25 2.21
N TYR A 18 -6.51 14.42 2.70
CA TYR A 18 -6.07 15.60 3.45
C TYR A 18 -6.43 16.96 2.83
N PRO A 19 -6.23 17.21 1.51
CA PRO A 19 -6.55 18.52 0.92
C PRO A 19 -8.03 18.90 1.01
N ARG A 20 -8.90 17.89 1.08
CA ARG A 20 -10.35 18.06 1.15
C ARG A 20 -10.82 18.13 2.59
N ASP A 21 -10.26 17.28 3.46
CA ASP A 21 -10.79 17.05 4.81
C ASP A 21 -10.13 17.93 5.88
N ALA A 22 -8.99 18.57 5.58
CA ALA A 22 -8.24 19.40 6.52
C ALA A 22 -7.91 20.77 5.91
N GLU A 23 -8.93 21.60 5.70
CA GLU A 23 -8.76 22.98 5.25
C GLU A 23 -7.91 23.79 6.24
N GLY A 24 -6.78 24.33 5.78
CA GLY A 24 -5.81 25.04 6.63
C GLY A 24 -4.88 24.16 7.47
N GLY A 25 -4.93 22.84 7.29
CA GLY A 25 -4.04 21.91 8.00
C GLY A 25 -2.58 22.00 7.56
N LEU A 26 -1.66 21.86 8.52
CA LEU A 26 -0.20 21.99 8.31
C LEU A 26 0.57 20.67 8.37
N ARG A 27 -0.12 19.53 8.53
CA ARG A 27 0.52 18.21 8.71
C ARG A 27 1.30 17.77 7.48
N TRP A 28 0.80 18.10 6.29
CA TRP A 28 1.49 17.91 5.01
C TRP A 28 1.26 19.14 4.14
N TYR A 29 2.29 19.60 3.44
CA TYR A 29 2.09 20.61 2.41
C TYR A 29 1.30 20.02 1.23
N THR A 30 0.47 20.84 0.59
CA THR A 30 -0.28 20.44 -0.61
C THR A 30 0.64 19.97 -1.75
N SER A 31 1.88 20.48 -1.78
CA SER A 31 2.95 20.07 -2.71
C SER A 31 3.51 18.67 -2.45
N ASP A 32 3.40 18.14 -1.23
CA ASP A 32 3.96 16.84 -0.85
C ASP A 32 3.02 15.68 -1.20
N ILE A 33 1.72 15.95 -1.25
CA ILE A 33 0.67 14.96 -1.52
C ILE A 33 0.85 14.31 -2.91
N PRO A 34 1.15 15.04 -4.00
CA PRO A 34 1.51 14.43 -5.28
C PRO A 34 2.70 13.47 -5.21
N ARG A 35 3.72 13.77 -4.37
CA ARG A 35 4.90 12.91 -4.20
C ARG A 35 4.53 11.61 -3.50
N ILE A 36 3.74 11.69 -2.43
CA ILE A 36 3.21 10.51 -1.73
C ILE A 36 2.34 9.68 -2.67
N ARG A 37 1.43 10.33 -3.42
CA ARG A 37 0.57 9.69 -4.43
C ARG A 37 1.35 8.92 -5.48
N LYS A 38 2.44 9.49 -5.99
CA LYS A 38 3.30 8.84 -7.00
C LYS A 38 3.92 7.55 -6.47
N VAL A 39 4.34 7.55 -5.21
CA VAL A 39 4.95 6.38 -4.55
C VAL A 39 3.91 5.29 -4.28
N GLY A 40 2.73 5.67 -3.78
CA GLY A 40 1.65 4.74 -3.43
C GLY A 40 0.70 4.36 -4.58
N ARG A 41 0.97 4.77 -5.83
CA ARG A 41 0.03 4.65 -6.96
C ARG A 41 -0.50 3.23 -7.23
N HIS A 42 0.27 2.20 -6.88
CA HIS A 42 -0.12 0.79 -7.08
C HIS A 42 -0.55 0.09 -5.80
N LEU A 43 -0.50 0.77 -4.65
CA LEU A 43 -0.71 0.17 -3.33
C LEU A 43 -2.02 -0.64 -3.27
N HIS A 44 -3.15 -0.01 -3.61
CA HIS A 44 -4.46 -0.66 -3.54
C HIS A 44 -4.62 -1.82 -4.52
N HIS A 45 -4.08 -1.67 -5.73
CA HIS A 45 -4.12 -2.71 -6.76
C HIS A 45 -3.33 -3.95 -6.32
N ASP A 46 -2.09 -3.75 -5.86
CA ASP A 46 -1.20 -4.84 -5.45
C ASP A 46 -1.72 -5.52 -4.18
N MET A 47 -2.31 -4.74 -3.26
CA MET A 47 -3.01 -5.29 -2.09
C MET A 47 -4.21 -6.17 -2.48
N TRP A 48 -5.00 -5.75 -3.46
CA TRP A 48 -6.13 -6.52 -3.95
C TRP A 48 -5.68 -7.82 -4.62
N ALA A 49 -4.64 -7.75 -5.46
CA ALA A 49 -4.06 -8.92 -6.12
C ALA A 49 -3.58 -9.98 -5.12
N LEU A 50 -2.89 -9.57 -4.06
CA LEU A 50 -2.45 -10.50 -3.01
C LEU A 50 -3.60 -11.12 -2.21
N LYS A 51 -4.62 -10.34 -1.85
CA LYS A 51 -5.82 -10.87 -1.18
C LYS A 51 -6.57 -11.87 -2.06
N HIS A 52 -6.64 -11.59 -3.36
CA HIS A 52 -7.23 -12.51 -4.34
C HIS A 52 -6.46 -13.84 -4.39
N TRP A 53 -5.14 -13.79 -4.40
CA TRP A 53 -4.31 -14.99 -4.34
C TRP A 53 -4.49 -15.76 -3.03
N GLN A 54 -4.49 -15.08 -1.87
CA GLN A 54 -4.76 -15.72 -0.57
C GLN A 54 -6.09 -16.48 -0.56
N ARG A 55 -7.13 -15.93 -1.20
CA ARG A 55 -8.42 -16.60 -1.35
C ARG A 55 -8.32 -17.84 -2.23
N LYS A 56 -7.69 -17.72 -3.41
CA LYS A 56 -7.50 -18.86 -4.33
C LYS A 56 -6.71 -20.01 -3.70
N VAL A 57 -5.69 -19.70 -2.90
CA VAL A 57 -4.92 -20.73 -2.16
C VAL A 57 -5.84 -21.49 -1.22
N LYS A 58 -6.68 -20.78 -0.45
CA LYS A 58 -7.63 -21.39 0.49
C LYS A 58 -8.68 -22.24 -0.21
N GLU A 59 -9.14 -21.81 -1.38
CA GLU A 59 -10.21 -22.49 -2.12
C GLU A 59 -9.74 -23.73 -2.88
N HIS A 60 -8.50 -23.77 -3.38
CA HIS A 60 -8.05 -24.83 -4.30
C HIS A 60 -6.91 -25.69 -3.75
N GLY A 61 -6.23 -25.25 -2.68
CA GLY A 61 -5.25 -26.03 -1.90
C GLY A 61 -3.95 -26.39 -2.62
N ASN A 62 -3.99 -26.68 -3.92
CA ASN A 62 -2.85 -27.11 -4.72
C ASN A 62 -2.63 -26.13 -5.87
N MET A 63 -1.60 -25.29 -5.74
CA MET A 63 -1.14 -24.40 -6.80
C MET A 63 0.18 -24.90 -7.37
N ASP A 64 0.40 -24.67 -8.66
CA ASP A 64 1.67 -25.02 -9.28
C ASP A 64 2.82 -24.15 -8.72
N LYS A 65 4.06 -24.67 -8.82
CA LYS A 65 5.26 -24.01 -8.29
C LYS A 65 5.50 -22.61 -8.88
N LYS A 66 5.10 -22.35 -10.12
CA LYS A 66 5.29 -21.04 -10.77
C LYS A 66 4.34 -20.01 -10.16
N THR A 67 3.09 -20.41 -9.90
CA THR A 67 2.11 -19.56 -9.22
C THR A 67 2.54 -19.23 -7.79
N VAL A 68 3.02 -20.22 -7.02
CA VAL A 68 3.55 -20.01 -5.66
C VAL A 68 4.68 -18.98 -5.65
N ARG A 69 5.70 -19.15 -6.51
CA ARG A 69 6.83 -18.21 -6.62
C ARG A 69 6.41 -16.80 -7.01
N LYS A 70 5.38 -16.66 -7.85
CA LYS A 70 4.84 -15.35 -8.22
C LYS A 70 4.21 -14.67 -7.00
N ILE A 71 3.43 -15.40 -6.21
CA ILE A 71 2.78 -14.88 -5.00
C ILE A 71 3.82 -14.45 -3.96
N GLU A 72 4.89 -15.23 -3.78
CA GLU A 72 6.00 -14.87 -2.90
C GLU A 72 6.66 -13.56 -3.33
N LYS A 73 6.98 -13.43 -4.62
CA LYS A 73 7.55 -12.19 -5.19
C LYS A 73 6.60 -11.00 -5.05
N ASP A 74 5.31 -11.19 -5.31
CA ASP A 74 4.30 -10.14 -5.16
C ASP A 74 4.19 -9.71 -3.68
N ALA A 75 4.32 -10.65 -2.73
CA ALA A 75 4.32 -10.36 -1.30
C ALA A 75 5.56 -9.58 -0.85
N GLU A 76 6.74 -9.90 -1.37
CA GLU A 76 7.98 -9.14 -1.15
C GLU A 76 7.86 -7.71 -1.70
N ASN A 77 7.41 -7.57 -2.96
CA ASN A 77 7.18 -6.26 -3.57
C ASN A 77 6.19 -5.42 -2.75
N MET A 78 5.12 -6.04 -2.24
CA MET A 78 4.13 -5.36 -1.40
C MET A 78 4.74 -4.91 -0.07
N TRP A 79 5.59 -5.73 0.54
CA TRP A 79 6.28 -5.37 1.77
C TRP A 79 7.17 -4.14 1.58
N ASP A 80 7.95 -4.12 0.50
CA ASP A 80 8.82 -2.99 0.16
C ASP A 80 8.03 -1.73 -0.21
N LEU A 81 6.94 -1.89 -0.97
CA LEU A 81 6.05 -0.79 -1.30
C LEU A 81 5.44 -0.19 -0.03
N CYS A 82 4.97 -1.03 0.91
CA CYS A 82 4.43 -0.57 2.18
C CYS A 82 5.45 0.25 2.97
N LYS A 83 6.68 -0.25 3.11
CA LYS A 83 7.76 0.45 3.80
C LYS A 83 8.08 1.78 3.12
N LYS A 84 8.16 1.79 1.79
CA LYS A 84 8.47 3.00 1.02
C LYS A 84 7.39 4.06 1.17
N VAL A 85 6.11 3.67 1.13
CA VAL A 85 4.99 4.59 1.36
C VAL A 85 5.03 5.14 2.80
N GLN A 86 5.13 4.27 3.81
CA GLN A 86 5.19 4.72 5.22
C GLN A 86 6.37 5.66 5.47
N ARG A 87 7.54 5.35 4.91
CA ARG A 87 8.72 6.20 5.03
C ARG A 87 8.48 7.58 4.42
N VAL A 88 7.96 7.65 3.19
CA VAL A 88 7.74 8.93 2.52
C VAL A 88 6.62 9.74 3.20
N ILE A 89 5.60 9.09 3.76
CA ILE A 89 4.57 9.77 4.56
C ILE A 89 5.21 10.40 5.80
N GLY A 90 6.04 9.66 6.54
CA GLY A 90 6.70 10.16 7.75
C GLY A 90 7.80 11.19 7.48
N GLU A 91 8.54 11.08 6.37
CA GLU A 91 9.55 12.07 5.95
C GLU A 91 8.95 13.44 5.59
N LEU A 92 7.69 13.46 5.15
CA LEU A 92 7.01 14.68 4.69
C LEU A 92 5.99 15.21 5.72
N GLU A 93 5.82 14.51 6.83
CA GLU A 93 4.98 14.95 7.94
C GLU A 93 5.72 16.02 8.77
N GLN A 94 5.01 17.11 9.11
CA GLN A 94 5.51 18.24 9.91
C GLN A 94 5.34 18.03 11.41
#